data_AF-A0A953Q1H9-F1
#
_entry.id   AF-A0A953Q1H9-F1
#
_cell.length_a   1.000
_cell.length_b   1.000
_cell.length_c   1.000
_cell.angle_alpha   90.00
_cell.angle_beta   90.00
_cell.angle_gamma   90.00
#
_symmetry.space_group_name_H-M   'P 1'
#
loop_
_entity.id
_entity.type
_entity.pdbx_description
1 polymer ?
#
loop_
_entity_poly.entity_id
_entity_poly.type
_entity_poly.pdbx_seq_one_letter_code
_entity_poly.pdbx_strand_id
1 'polypeptide(L)'
;MRSTTGLVLLLGACLGFFLAPRPLAAQACKDEEGMVTDYKKDMGDLLTTVRKESLSDFERAYHQKSSAAKLTFYSSIVDSLVECLDKAAQDPATPKEQLDGLKARHDSFAKLKETIQHDRAGLKAAQEPKDAKALIAKFDLDH
;
A
#
# COMPACT_ATOMS: atom_id res chain seq x y z
N MET A 1 -43.40 -57.12 -29.17
CA MET A 1 -42.08 -57.08 -29.83
C MET A 1 -41.70 -55.62 -30.05
N ARG A 2 -40.47 -55.28 -29.65
CA ARG A 2 -39.65 -54.09 -30.01
C ARG A 2 -40.04 -52.69 -29.48
N SER A 3 -39.23 -52.29 -28.50
CA SER A 3 -38.81 -50.96 -28.08
C SER A 3 -38.31 -50.08 -29.23
N THR A 4 -38.59 -48.77 -29.13
CA THR A 4 -37.65 -47.71 -29.54
C THR A 4 -37.69 -46.57 -28.52
N THR A 5 -36.81 -46.67 -27.52
CA THR A 5 -36.29 -45.56 -26.71
C THR A 5 -35.65 -44.51 -27.63
N GLY A 6 -36.21 -43.30 -27.66
CA GLY A 6 -35.62 -42.13 -28.31
C GLY A 6 -34.75 -41.37 -27.32
N LEU A 7 -33.44 -41.61 -27.37
CA LEU A 7 -32.37 -40.86 -26.72
C LEU A 7 -32.21 -39.52 -27.44
N VAL A 8 -32.56 -38.39 -26.81
CA VAL A 8 -32.17 -37.05 -27.30
C VAL A 8 -31.04 -36.52 -26.43
N LEU A 9 -29.91 -36.32 -27.11
CA LEU A 9 -28.62 -35.89 -26.60
C LEU A 9 -28.64 -34.48 -25.99
N LEU A 10 -27.97 -34.41 -24.83
CA LEU A 10 -27.23 -33.27 -24.27
C LEU A 10 -26.99 -32.08 -25.20
N LEU A 11 -27.61 -30.94 -24.87
CA LEU A 11 -27.06 -29.62 -25.18
C LEU A 11 -26.62 -28.99 -23.86
N GLY A 12 -25.37 -29.29 -23.52
CA GLY A 12 -24.61 -28.52 -22.55
C GLY A 12 -24.42 -27.11 -23.09
N ALA A 13 -25.26 -26.18 -22.66
CA ALA A 13 -24.92 -24.77 -22.65
C ALA A 13 -24.28 -24.48 -21.29
N CYS A 14 -22.98 -24.80 -21.20
CA CYS A 14 -22.07 -24.08 -20.33
C CYS A 14 -22.15 -22.60 -20.72
N LEU A 15 -23.15 -21.88 -20.22
CA LEU A 15 -22.97 -20.48 -19.88
C LEU A 15 -22.08 -20.51 -18.66
N GLY A 16 -20.80 -20.79 -18.92
CA GLY A 16 -19.72 -20.45 -18.02
C GLY A 16 -19.99 -19.03 -17.62
N PHE A 17 -20.36 -18.87 -16.35
CA PHE A 17 -19.71 -17.92 -15.48
C PHE A 17 -18.83 -16.98 -16.30
N PHE A 18 -19.34 -15.78 -16.58
CA PHE A 18 -18.53 -14.62 -16.93
C PHE A 18 -17.56 -14.37 -15.76
N LEU A 19 -16.61 -15.27 -15.57
CA LEU A 19 -15.32 -15.02 -14.97
C LEU A 19 -14.54 -14.30 -16.06
N ALA A 20 -15.00 -13.08 -16.38
CA ALA A 20 -14.05 -12.08 -16.83
C ALA A 20 -12.93 -12.13 -15.78
N PRO A 21 -11.67 -12.34 -16.17
CA PRO A 21 -10.59 -12.16 -15.23
C PRO A 21 -10.77 -10.74 -14.73
N ARG A 22 -11.18 -10.58 -13.47
CA ARG A 22 -11.07 -9.28 -12.80
C ARG A 22 -9.64 -8.86 -13.08
N PRO A 23 -9.39 -7.64 -13.60
CA PRO A 23 -8.05 -7.26 -13.97
C PRO A 23 -7.20 -7.46 -12.73
N LEU A 24 -6.32 -8.46 -12.77
CA LEU A 24 -5.51 -8.88 -11.62
C LEU A 24 -4.73 -7.67 -11.08
N ALA A 25 -4.44 -6.70 -11.94
CA ALA A 25 -3.88 -5.40 -11.62
C ALA A 25 -4.71 -4.59 -10.61
N ALA A 26 -6.03 -4.46 -10.78
CA ALA A 26 -6.86 -3.65 -9.88
C ALA A 26 -7.10 -4.32 -8.52
N GLN A 27 -6.99 -5.66 -8.46
CA GLN A 27 -7.03 -6.39 -7.20
C GLN A 27 -5.68 -6.35 -6.48
N ALA A 28 -4.55 -6.43 -7.22
CA ALA A 28 -3.21 -6.29 -6.64
C ALA A 28 -3.08 -4.96 -5.89
N CYS A 29 -3.40 -3.83 -6.54
CA CYS A 29 -3.24 -2.51 -5.92
C CYS A 29 -4.02 -2.33 -4.60
N LYS A 30 -5.10 -3.10 -4.39
CA LYS A 30 -5.85 -3.08 -3.12
C LYS A 30 -5.10 -3.76 -1.98
N ASP A 31 -4.36 -4.82 -2.28
CA ASP A 31 -3.54 -5.50 -1.27
C ASP A 31 -2.39 -4.59 -0.85
N GLU A 32 -1.73 -3.89 -1.81
CA GLU A 32 -0.71 -2.89 -1.47
C GLU A 32 -1.31 -1.68 -0.72
N GLU A 33 -2.51 -1.19 -1.08
CA GLU A 33 -3.23 -0.16 -0.30
C GLU A 33 -3.50 -0.60 1.14
N GLY A 34 -3.89 -1.86 1.33
CA GLY A 34 -4.06 -2.47 2.64
C GLY A 34 -2.77 -2.46 3.44
N MET A 35 -1.65 -2.88 2.82
CA MET A 35 -0.34 -2.84 3.45
C MET A 35 0.10 -1.41 3.81
N VAL A 36 -0.13 -0.43 2.94
CA VAL A 36 0.17 0.99 3.23
C VAL A 36 -0.65 1.48 4.43
N THR A 37 -1.91 1.10 4.51
CA THR A 37 -2.83 1.49 5.59
C THR A 37 -2.40 0.89 6.93
N ASP A 38 -2.12 -0.41 6.96
CA ASP A 38 -1.66 -1.11 8.17
C ASP A 38 -0.33 -0.54 8.66
N TYR A 39 0.58 -0.23 7.74
CA TYR A 39 1.87 0.35 8.09
C TYR A 39 1.77 1.80 8.55
N LYS A 40 0.86 2.59 7.97
CA LYS A 40 0.54 3.95 8.45
C LYS A 40 0.12 3.90 9.92
N LYS A 41 -0.74 2.96 10.28
CA LYS A 41 -1.19 2.76 11.66
C LYS A 41 -0.05 2.38 12.59
N ASP A 42 0.74 1.37 12.25
CA ASP A 42 1.91 0.94 13.05
C ASP A 42 2.93 2.08 13.24
N MET A 43 3.18 2.86 12.19
CA MET A 43 4.01 4.06 12.31
C MET A 43 3.37 5.11 13.22
N GLY A 44 2.08 5.40 13.07
CA GLY A 44 1.35 6.35 13.92
C GLY A 44 1.40 6.00 15.41
N ASP A 45 1.31 4.71 15.74
CA ASP A 45 1.44 4.21 17.12
C ASP A 45 2.86 4.45 17.67
N LEU A 46 3.89 4.23 16.86
CA LEU A 46 5.28 4.58 17.20
C LEU A 46 5.46 6.09 17.40
N LEU A 47 4.98 6.92 16.47
CA LEU A 47 5.09 8.38 16.58
C LEU A 47 4.41 8.90 17.85
N THR A 48 3.25 8.32 18.20
CA THR A 48 2.54 8.64 19.43
C THR A 48 3.36 8.30 20.68
N THR A 49 4.09 7.19 20.66
CA THR A 49 5.00 6.80 21.74
C THR A 49 6.17 7.78 21.85
N VAL A 50 6.87 8.03 20.73
CA VAL A 50 8.04 8.92 20.67
C VAL A 50 7.74 10.35 21.14
N ARG A 51 6.53 10.85 20.83
CA ARG A 51 6.07 12.19 21.26
C ARG A 51 5.90 12.31 22.77
N LYS A 52 5.61 11.21 23.48
CA LYS A 52 5.24 11.22 24.91
C LYS A 52 6.39 10.78 25.82
N GLU A 53 7.29 9.95 25.33
CA GLU A 53 8.36 9.37 26.14
C GLU A 53 9.50 10.35 26.45
N SER A 54 10.39 10.00 27.38
CA SER A 54 11.60 10.78 27.67
C SER A 54 12.69 10.55 26.61
N LEU A 55 13.77 11.35 26.60
CA LEU A 55 14.92 11.07 25.73
C LEU A 55 15.60 9.74 26.12
N SER A 56 15.70 9.44 27.41
CA SER A 56 16.30 8.20 27.89
C SER A 56 15.51 6.96 27.45
N ASP A 57 14.18 7.04 27.46
CA ASP A 57 13.32 5.95 26.96
C ASP A 57 13.48 5.76 25.46
N PHE A 58 13.51 6.85 24.70
CA PHE A 58 13.74 6.85 23.26
C PHE A 58 15.04 6.13 22.88
N GLU A 59 16.14 6.46 23.59
CA GLU A 59 17.45 5.85 23.39
C GLU A 59 17.45 4.38 23.79
N ARG A 60 16.91 4.06 24.98
CA ARG A 60 16.85 2.70 25.51
C ARG A 60 16.05 1.75 24.63
N ALA A 61 14.99 2.25 23.99
CA ALA A 61 14.15 1.50 23.06
C ALA A 61 14.69 1.48 21.62
N TYR A 62 15.82 2.14 21.35
CA TYR A 62 16.42 2.24 20.01
C TYR A 62 15.47 2.83 18.95
N HIS A 63 14.62 3.78 19.35
CA HIS A 63 13.56 4.30 18.49
C HIS A 63 14.07 5.01 17.23
N GLN A 64 15.26 5.63 17.25
CA GLN A 64 15.88 6.17 16.03
C GLN A 64 16.11 5.08 14.98
N LYS A 65 16.74 3.98 15.36
CA LYS A 65 17.03 2.85 14.46
C LYS A 65 15.75 2.16 13.99
N SER A 66 14.80 1.96 14.91
CA SER A 66 13.49 1.37 14.61
C SER A 66 12.73 2.23 13.60
N SER A 67 12.68 3.55 13.80
CA SER A 67 12.03 4.49 12.88
C SER A 67 12.67 4.50 11.50
N ALA A 68 14.01 4.47 11.43
CA ALA A 68 14.74 4.42 10.15
C ALA A 68 14.46 3.12 9.37
N ALA A 69 14.43 1.98 10.06
CA ALA A 69 14.08 0.70 9.46
C ALA A 69 12.62 0.70 8.98
N LYS A 70 11.71 1.19 9.82
CA LYS A 70 10.29 1.25 9.49
C LYS A 70 10.01 2.17 8.31
N LEU A 71 10.56 3.37 8.27
CA LEU A 71 10.41 4.26 7.12
C LEU A 71 10.99 3.66 5.82
N THR A 72 12.09 2.91 5.93
CA THR A 72 12.67 2.22 4.76
C THR A 72 11.72 1.17 4.21
N PHE A 73 11.13 0.36 5.08
CA PHE A 73 10.13 -0.62 4.66
C PHE A 73 8.86 0.06 4.15
N TYR A 74 8.40 1.12 4.83
CA TYR A 74 7.20 1.85 4.41
C TYR A 74 7.36 2.44 3.00
N SER A 75 8.53 3.06 2.75
CA SER A 75 8.91 3.56 1.43
C SER A 75 8.77 2.47 0.35
N SER A 76 9.22 1.24 0.63
CA SER A 76 9.15 0.15 -0.35
C SER A 76 7.71 -0.30 -0.66
N ILE A 77 6.82 -0.29 0.32
CA ILE A 77 5.41 -0.61 0.11
C ILE A 77 4.75 0.50 -0.71
N VAL A 78 4.98 1.76 -0.35
CA VAL A 78 4.41 2.91 -1.08
C VAL A 78 4.96 2.96 -2.52
N ASP A 79 6.24 2.66 -2.73
CA ASP A 79 6.83 2.52 -4.06
C ASP A 79 6.10 1.46 -4.89
N SER A 80 5.87 0.28 -4.32
CA SER A 80 5.13 -0.81 -4.98
C SER A 80 3.70 -0.39 -5.34
N LEU A 81 3.02 0.33 -4.45
CA LEU A 81 1.66 0.79 -4.68
C LEU A 81 1.59 1.85 -5.79
N VAL A 82 2.49 2.83 -5.76
CA VAL A 82 2.58 3.87 -6.81
C VAL A 82 2.80 3.22 -8.17
N GLU A 83 3.73 2.25 -8.26
CA GLU A 83 3.96 1.50 -9.50
C GLU A 83 2.73 0.67 -9.92
N CYS A 84 2.01 0.07 -8.97
CA CYS A 84 0.80 -0.69 -9.27
C CYS A 84 -0.29 0.21 -9.87
N LEU A 85 -0.52 1.38 -9.26
CA LEU A 85 -1.54 2.33 -9.70
C LEU A 85 -1.20 2.92 -11.07
N ASP A 86 0.08 3.21 -11.33
CA ASP A 86 0.55 3.67 -12.64
C ASP A 86 0.31 2.61 -13.72
N LYS A 87 0.70 1.35 -13.47
CA LYS A 87 0.45 0.22 -14.38
C LYS A 87 -1.04 0.01 -14.62
N ALA A 88 -1.87 0.09 -13.58
CA ALA A 88 -3.32 -0.04 -13.70
C ALA A 88 -3.94 1.11 -14.52
N ALA A 89 -3.42 2.33 -14.39
CA ALA A 89 -3.90 3.49 -15.17
C ALA A 89 -3.48 3.42 -16.65
N GLN A 90 -2.37 2.74 -16.96
CA GLN A 90 -1.87 2.55 -18.32
C GLN A 90 -2.42 1.30 -19.02
N ASP A 91 -3.06 0.39 -18.29
CA ASP A 91 -3.64 -0.84 -18.85
C ASP A 91 -4.80 -0.49 -19.81
N PRO A 92 -4.72 -0.86 -21.10
CA PRO A 92 -5.81 -0.66 -22.06
C PRO A 92 -7.13 -1.34 -21.68
N ALA A 93 -7.09 -2.36 -20.81
CA ALA A 93 -8.27 -3.05 -20.30
C ALA A 93 -8.94 -2.31 -19.13
N THR A 94 -8.32 -1.26 -18.57
CA THR A 94 -8.90 -0.45 -17.50
C THR A 94 -10.06 0.39 -18.00
N PRO A 95 -11.26 0.29 -17.38
CA PRO A 95 -12.40 1.10 -17.77
C PRO A 95 -12.12 2.60 -17.58
N LYS A 96 -12.57 3.43 -18.53
CA LYS A 96 -12.31 4.88 -18.52
C LYS A 96 -12.81 5.55 -17.24
N GLU A 97 -13.95 5.10 -16.74
CA GLU A 97 -14.55 5.54 -15.48
C GLU A 97 -13.69 5.28 -14.24
N GLN A 98 -12.69 4.40 -14.31
CA GLN A 98 -11.78 4.12 -13.19
C GLN A 98 -10.47 4.92 -13.27
N LEU A 99 -10.13 5.49 -14.43
CA LEU A 99 -8.84 6.14 -14.67
C LEU A 99 -8.62 7.35 -13.75
N ASP A 100 -9.64 8.19 -13.56
CA ASP A 100 -9.51 9.37 -12.70
C ASP A 100 -9.29 8.99 -11.24
N GLY A 101 -9.97 7.92 -10.78
CA GLY A 101 -9.78 7.39 -9.42
C GLY A 101 -8.43 6.70 -9.21
N LEU A 102 -7.87 6.07 -10.25
CA LEU A 102 -6.50 5.52 -10.21
C LEU A 102 -5.45 6.64 -10.15
N LYS A 103 -5.58 7.66 -11.00
CA LYS A 103 -4.69 8.82 -11.00
C LYS A 103 -4.72 9.60 -9.70
N ALA A 104 -5.91 9.87 -9.15
CA ALA A 104 -6.03 10.57 -7.88
C ALA A 104 -5.35 9.82 -6.73
N ARG A 105 -5.49 8.49 -6.68
CA ARG A 105 -4.80 7.65 -5.69
C ARG A 105 -3.31 7.63 -5.92
N HIS A 106 -2.87 7.47 -7.17
CA HIS A 106 -1.46 7.52 -7.55
C HIS A 106 -0.81 8.81 -7.04
N ASP A 107 -1.45 9.96 -7.31
CA ASP A 107 -0.92 11.27 -6.90
C ASP A 107 -0.89 11.45 -5.37
N SER A 108 -1.85 10.87 -4.65
CA SER A 108 -1.85 10.87 -3.17
C SER A 108 -0.66 10.05 -2.63
N PHE A 109 -0.47 8.83 -3.13
CA PHE A 109 0.63 7.98 -2.68
C PHE A 109 2.00 8.44 -3.17
N ALA A 110 2.08 9.13 -4.31
CA ALA A 110 3.30 9.80 -4.74
C ALA A 110 3.72 10.92 -3.77
N LYS A 111 2.77 11.72 -3.26
CA LYS A 111 3.06 12.72 -2.22
C LYS A 111 3.50 12.06 -0.92
N LEU A 112 2.83 10.99 -0.50
CA LEU A 112 3.24 10.22 0.68
C LEU A 112 4.68 9.69 0.54
N LYS A 113 5.03 9.18 -0.66
CA LYS A 113 6.39 8.72 -0.98
C LYS A 113 7.41 9.84 -0.81
N GLU A 114 7.14 11.03 -1.36
CA GLU A 114 8.02 12.20 -1.21
C GLU A 114 8.21 12.57 0.27
N THR A 115 7.13 12.59 1.06
CA THR A 115 7.19 12.85 2.50
C THR A 115 8.05 11.82 3.23
N ILE A 116 7.84 10.53 2.98
CA ILE A 116 8.65 9.45 3.57
C ILE A 116 10.12 9.60 3.18
N GLN A 117 10.42 9.92 1.92
CA GLN A 117 11.79 10.11 1.46
C GLN A 117 12.47 11.31 2.15
N HIS A 118 11.76 12.42 2.29
CA HIS A 118 12.21 13.59 3.03
C HIS A 118 12.51 13.23 4.50
N ASP A 119 11.58 12.56 5.18
CA ASP A 119 11.73 12.17 6.58
C ASP A 119 12.89 11.19 6.80
N ARG A 120 13.07 10.24 5.88
CA ARG A 120 14.24 9.33 5.87
C ARG A 120 15.54 10.08 5.72
N ALA A 121 15.61 11.06 4.82
CA ALA A 121 16.81 11.86 4.61
C ALA A 121 17.13 12.69 5.86
N GLY A 122 16.13 13.34 6.47
CA GLY A 122 16.27 14.08 7.72
C GLY A 122 16.76 13.18 8.86
N LEU A 123 16.16 11.99 9.02
CA LEU A 123 16.55 11.06 10.07
C LEU A 123 17.96 10.50 9.87
N LYS A 124 18.40 10.28 8.62
CA LYS A 124 19.77 9.87 8.30
C LYS A 124 20.79 10.98 8.60
N ALA A 125 20.39 12.24 8.45
CA ALA A 125 21.24 13.39 8.77
C ALA A 125 21.34 13.67 10.27
N ALA A 126 20.39 13.18 11.08
CA ALA A 126 20.38 13.35 12.53
C ALA A 126 21.46 12.49 13.20
N GLN A 127 22.52 13.14 13.67
CA GLN A 127 23.63 12.46 14.37
C GLN A 127 23.32 12.23 15.85
N GLU A 128 22.63 13.18 16.48
CA GLU A 128 22.31 13.13 17.90
C GLU A 128 20.91 12.53 18.14
N PRO A 129 20.74 11.64 19.15
CA PRO A 129 19.44 11.05 19.46
C PRO A 129 18.35 12.07 19.78
N LYS A 130 18.71 13.20 20.41
CA LYS A 130 17.77 14.29 20.72
C LYS A 130 17.18 14.93 19.45
N ASP A 131 18.00 15.07 18.41
CA ASP A 131 17.60 15.69 17.15
C ASP A 131 16.76 14.71 16.34
N ALA A 132 17.17 13.43 16.31
CA ALA A 132 16.38 12.35 15.72
C ALA A 132 15.00 12.24 16.37
N LYS A 133 14.92 12.28 17.70
CA LYS A 133 13.64 12.26 18.42
C LYS A 133 12.77 13.46 18.06
N ALA A 134 13.34 14.66 18.04
CA ALA A 134 12.62 15.88 17.68
C ALA A 134 12.12 15.88 16.24
N LEU A 135 12.85 15.25 15.31
CA LEU A 135 12.44 15.03 13.93
C LEU A 135 11.31 14.01 13.84
N ILE A 136 11.49 12.83 14.43
CA ILE A 136 10.49 11.75 14.40
C ILE A 136 9.16 12.24 15.00
N ALA A 137 9.18 12.98 16.10
CA ALA A 137 7.98 13.54 16.70
C ALA A 137 7.16 14.44 15.75
N LYS A 138 7.79 14.98 14.70
CA LYS A 138 7.19 15.86 13.70
C LYS A 138 6.80 15.17 12.39
N PHE A 139 7.11 13.88 12.21
CA PHE A 139 6.67 13.17 11.01
C PHE A 139 5.15 13.26 10.88
N ASP A 140 4.72 13.61 9.68
CA ASP A 140 3.33 13.75 9.29
C ASP A 140 3.10 12.85 8.08
N LEU A 141 2.41 11.75 8.29
CA LEU A 141 2.15 10.73 7.27
C LEU A 141 0.66 10.72 6.88
N ASP A 142 -0.08 11.77 7.24
CA ASP A 142 -1.49 11.93 6.90
C ASP A 142 -1.65 12.45 5.47
N HIS A 143 -1.35 11.55 4.52
CA HIS A 143 -1.66 11.65 3.10
C HIS A 143 -2.60 10.53 2.64
#